data_AF-A0A497FJF8-F1
#
_entry.id   AF-A0A497FJF8-F1
#
_cell.length_a   1.000
_cell.length_b   1.000
_cell.length_c   1.000
_cell.angle_alpha   90.00
_cell.angle_beta   90.00
_cell.angle_gamma   90.00
#
_symmetry.space_group_name_H-M   'P 1'
#
loop_
_entity.id
_entity.type
_entity.pdbx_description
1 polymer ?
#
loop_
_entity_poly.entity_id
_entity_poly.type
_entity_poly.pdbx_seq_one_letter_code
_entity_poly.pdbx_strand_id
1 'polypeptide(L)'
;MVVDLEDALFHLDPEVKAWFTGFPGVLLVKLRAEADDILDVLKRFRVKDVLKVRPFLKVWDISRIKDICIPISEVIEAGSLGVRVYIRGYGLSKSFIEKLVFSCLEKLKVKINFASGKILVVDVIRDIVGISIVDRRNA
;
A
#
# COMPACT_ATOMS: atom_id res chain seq x y z
N MET A 1 1.27 -26.39 10.75
CA MET A 1 2.59 -25.81 10.41
C MET A 1 2.42 -24.31 10.45
N VAL A 2 3.10 -23.65 11.37
CA VAL A 2 3.12 -22.19 11.48
C VAL A 2 4.44 -21.76 10.84
N VAL A 3 4.41 -20.89 9.84
CA VAL A 3 5.61 -20.30 9.24
C VAL A 3 5.73 -18.90 9.81
N ASP A 4 6.88 -18.61 10.42
CA ASP A 4 7.17 -17.26 10.89
C ASP A 4 7.56 -16.40 9.67
N LEU A 5 6.73 -15.39 9.39
CA LEU A 5 6.95 -14.46 8.29
C LEU A 5 8.22 -13.64 8.51
N GLU A 6 8.56 -13.34 9.78
CA GLU A 6 9.79 -12.62 10.11
C GLU A 6 11.00 -13.50 9.80
N ASP A 7 11.01 -14.76 10.22
CA ASP A 7 12.10 -15.70 9.93
C ASP A 7 12.30 -15.90 8.42
N ALA A 8 11.19 -16.01 7.66
CA ALA A 8 11.24 -16.10 6.21
C ALA A 8 11.90 -14.87 5.57
N LEU A 9 11.76 -13.67 6.16
CA LEU A 9 12.28 -12.41 5.60
C LEU A 9 13.57 -11.93 6.28
N PHE A 10 13.97 -12.51 7.40
CA PHE A 10 15.10 -12.06 8.23
C PHE A 10 16.43 -12.04 7.47
N HIS A 11 16.62 -12.99 6.55
CA HIS A 11 17.81 -13.05 5.71
C HIS A 11 17.89 -11.90 4.69
N LEU A 12 16.77 -11.24 4.37
CA LEU A 12 16.74 -10.03 3.53
C LEU A 12 16.97 -8.77 4.36
N ASP A 13 16.46 -8.73 5.60
CA ASP A 13 16.63 -7.63 6.53
C ASP A 13 16.60 -8.12 7.99
N PRO A 14 17.74 -8.10 8.71
CA PRO A 14 17.79 -8.45 10.13
C PRO A 14 16.95 -7.54 11.04
N GLU A 15 16.53 -6.36 10.56
CA GLU A 15 15.63 -5.44 11.27
C GLU A 15 14.17 -5.58 10.82
N VAL A 16 13.80 -6.65 10.11
CA VAL A 16 12.42 -6.90 9.69
C VAL A 16 11.47 -6.85 10.89
N LYS A 17 10.33 -6.18 10.68
CA LYS A 17 9.24 -6.13 11.67
C LYS A 17 7.94 -6.43 10.97
N ALA A 18 7.27 -7.51 11.37
CA ALA A 18 5.90 -7.80 10.98
C ALA A 18 4.96 -7.53 12.15
N TRP A 19 3.83 -6.88 11.89
CA TRP A 19 2.82 -6.70 12.94
C TRP A 19 1.41 -6.88 12.42
N PHE A 20 0.58 -7.41 13.31
CA PHE A 20 -0.83 -7.57 13.07
C PHE A 20 -1.54 -6.21 13.12
N THR A 21 -2.31 -5.93 12.07
CA THR A 21 -3.01 -4.65 11.91
C THR A 21 -4.33 -4.58 12.67
N GLY A 22 -4.75 -5.64 13.36
CA GLY A 22 -6.10 -5.76 13.92
C GLY A 22 -7.16 -6.18 12.90
N PHE A 23 -6.82 -6.24 11.61
CA PHE A 23 -7.71 -6.68 10.55
C PHE A 23 -7.33 -8.09 10.12
N PRO A 24 -8.25 -9.06 10.25
CA PRO A 24 -7.98 -10.44 9.84
C PRO A 24 -7.44 -10.51 8.41
N GLY A 25 -6.33 -11.23 8.23
CA GLY A 25 -5.70 -11.43 6.92
C GLY A 25 -4.84 -10.27 6.40
N VAL A 26 -4.60 -9.21 7.19
CA VAL A 26 -3.71 -8.11 6.81
C VAL A 26 -2.57 -7.96 7.81
N LEU A 27 -1.35 -8.19 7.33
CA LEU A 27 -0.10 -7.93 8.04
C LEU A 27 0.60 -6.74 7.39
N LEU A 28 1.21 -5.90 8.22
CA LEU A 28 2.18 -4.91 7.75
C LEU A 28 3.57 -5.43 8.07
N VAL A 29 4.46 -5.34 7.08
CA VAL A 29 5.86 -5.71 7.24
C VAL A 29 6.69 -4.50 6.85
N LYS A 30 7.60 -4.09 7.75
CA LYS A 30 8.61 -3.08 7.48
C LYS A 30 9.96 -3.77 7.33
N LEU A 31 10.59 -3.53 6.20
CA LEU A 31 11.96 -3.94 5.92
C LEU A 31 12.58 -3.05 4.84
N ARG A 32 13.90 -3.18 4.65
CA ARG A 32 14.72 -2.38 3.72
C ARG A 32 15.02 -3.09 2.39
N ALA A 33 14.50 -4.30 2.18
CA ALA A 33 14.71 -5.04 0.94
C ALA A 33 13.79 -4.56 -0.19
N GLU A 34 14.22 -4.81 -1.42
CA GLU A 34 13.44 -4.49 -2.62
C GLU A 34 12.19 -5.38 -2.73
N ALA A 35 11.15 -4.84 -3.35
CA ALA A 35 9.85 -5.53 -3.46
C ALA A 35 9.96 -6.88 -4.20
N ASP A 36 10.82 -6.96 -5.23
CA ASP A 36 10.99 -8.17 -6.02
C ASP A 36 11.65 -9.29 -5.21
N ASP A 37 12.66 -8.97 -4.40
CA ASP A 37 13.33 -9.95 -3.52
C ASP A 37 12.34 -10.53 -2.49
N ILE A 38 11.49 -9.67 -1.92
CA ILE A 38 10.44 -10.08 -0.98
C ILE A 38 9.48 -11.07 -1.65
N LEU A 39 8.99 -10.73 -2.85
CA LEU A 39 8.07 -11.58 -3.58
C LEU A 39 8.68 -12.95 -3.90
N ASP A 40 9.95 -12.98 -4.28
CA ASP A 40 10.65 -14.22 -4.61
C ASP A 40 10.90 -15.08 -3.37
N VAL A 41 11.24 -14.48 -2.24
CA VAL A 41 11.33 -15.16 -0.94
C VAL A 41 9.99 -15.76 -0.53
N LEU A 42 8.91 -14.97 -0.56
CA LEU A 42 7.58 -15.46 -0.16
C LEU A 42 7.10 -16.63 -1.04
N LYS A 43 7.42 -16.60 -2.35
CA LYS A 43 7.19 -17.73 -3.26
C LYS A 43 8.07 -18.93 -2.93
N ARG A 44 9.39 -18.72 -2.73
CA ARG A 44 10.38 -19.77 -2.48
C ARG A 44 10.08 -20.56 -1.20
N PHE A 45 9.74 -19.85 -0.13
CA PHE A 45 9.37 -20.45 1.16
C PHE A 45 7.91 -20.94 1.20
N ARG A 46 7.17 -20.77 0.09
CA ARG A 46 5.77 -21.22 -0.08
C ARG A 46 4.89 -20.78 1.09
N VAL A 47 4.98 -19.50 1.46
CA VAL A 47 4.11 -18.94 2.49
C VAL A 47 2.67 -19.09 2.00
N LYS A 48 1.95 -20.04 2.60
CA LYS A 48 0.59 -20.40 2.17
C LYS A 48 -0.36 -19.24 2.48
N ASP A 49 -1.43 -19.16 1.69
CA ASP A 49 -2.55 -18.25 1.91
C ASP A 49 -2.23 -16.75 1.83
N VAL A 50 -1.06 -16.39 1.28
CA VAL A 50 -0.76 -15.01 0.87
C VAL A 50 -1.51 -14.72 -0.43
N LEU A 51 -2.71 -14.13 -0.31
CA LEU A 51 -3.51 -13.74 -1.47
C LEU A 51 -2.81 -12.66 -2.31
N LYS A 52 -2.13 -11.72 -1.63
CA LYS A 52 -1.56 -10.54 -2.25
C LYS A 52 -0.50 -9.89 -1.38
N VAL A 53 0.56 -9.41 -2.03
CA VAL A 53 1.58 -8.55 -1.43
C VAL A 53 1.51 -7.21 -2.16
N ARG A 54 1.48 -6.11 -1.41
CA ARG A 54 1.45 -4.75 -1.97
C ARG A 54 2.56 -3.92 -1.33
N PRO A 55 3.64 -3.60 -2.07
CA PRO A 55 4.68 -2.72 -1.56
C PRO A 55 4.16 -1.28 -1.49
N PHE A 56 4.28 -0.66 -0.32
CA PHE A 56 3.97 0.76 -0.16
C PHE A 56 5.17 1.58 -0.62
N LEU A 57 4.97 2.37 -1.67
CA LEU A 57 5.97 3.31 -2.19
C LEU A 57 6.17 4.49 -1.23
N LYS A 58 5.08 4.89 -0.55
CA LYS A 58 5.10 5.86 0.53
C LYS A 58 4.19 5.41 1.66
N VAL A 59 4.63 5.76 2.87
CA VAL A 59 3.88 5.55 4.11
C VAL A 59 3.71 6.91 4.77
N TRP A 60 2.51 7.21 5.21
CA TRP A 60 2.15 8.48 5.83
C TRP A 60 1.38 8.27 7.13
N ASP A 61 1.45 9.24 8.02
CA ASP A 61 0.70 9.22 9.28
C ASP A 61 -0.71 9.79 9.07
N ILE A 62 -1.74 9.12 9.60
CA ILE A 62 -3.14 9.53 9.45
C ILE A 62 -3.42 10.91 10.07
N SER A 63 -2.69 11.31 11.12
CA SER A 63 -2.82 12.63 11.73
C SER A 63 -2.53 13.76 10.74
N ARG A 64 -1.73 13.46 9.71
CA ARG A 64 -1.34 14.37 8.62
C ARG A 64 -2.11 14.10 7.33
N ILE A 65 -3.29 13.48 7.40
CA ILE A 65 -4.08 13.09 6.22
C ILE A 65 -4.46 14.28 5.32
N LYS A 66 -4.60 15.48 5.89
CA LYS A 66 -4.88 16.69 5.10
C LYS A 66 -3.77 17.01 4.09
N ASP A 67 -2.55 16.56 4.38
CA ASP A 67 -1.36 16.76 3.55
C ASP A 67 -1.04 15.54 2.67
N ILE A 68 -1.98 14.60 2.50
CA ILE A 68 -1.77 13.35 1.72
C ILE A 68 -1.32 13.62 0.28
N CYS A 69 -1.53 14.83 -0.25
CA CYS A 69 -1.07 15.17 -1.58
C CYS A 69 0.47 15.16 -1.72
N ILE A 70 1.20 15.40 -0.62
CA ILE A 70 2.68 15.35 -0.62
C ILE A 70 3.16 13.95 -1.03
N PRO A 71 2.88 12.87 -0.28
CA PRO A 71 3.37 11.55 -0.65
C PRO A 71 2.73 11.02 -1.95
N ILE A 72 1.53 11.47 -2.33
CA ILE A 72 0.92 11.14 -3.62
C ILE A 72 1.73 11.75 -4.78
N SER A 73 2.12 13.01 -4.66
CA SER A 73 2.90 13.71 -5.70
C SER A 73 4.29 13.10 -5.91
N GLU A 74 4.88 12.50 -4.88
CA GLU A 74 6.18 11.83 -4.94
C GLU A 74 6.15 10.48 -5.67
N VAL A 75 4.98 9.85 -5.82
CA VAL A 75 4.84 8.52 -6.46
C VAL A 75 4.14 8.55 -7.81
N ILE A 76 3.45 9.65 -8.14
CA ILE A 76 2.69 9.77 -9.37
C ILE A 76 3.52 10.42 -10.46
N GLU A 77 3.58 9.75 -11.60
CA GLU A 77 4.06 10.31 -12.86
C GLU A 77 2.89 10.90 -13.68
N ALA A 78 3.19 11.84 -14.57
CA ALA A 78 2.20 12.43 -15.46
C ALA A 78 1.49 11.36 -16.31
N GLY A 79 0.16 11.45 -16.43
CA GLY A 79 -0.62 10.53 -17.28
C GLY A 79 -2.03 10.26 -16.77
N SER A 80 -2.50 9.04 -17.03
CA SER A 80 -3.81 8.56 -16.56
C SER A 80 -3.70 7.33 -15.68
N LEU A 81 -4.45 7.29 -14.59
CA LEU A 81 -4.45 6.17 -13.65
C LEU A 81 -5.85 5.90 -13.07
N GLY A 82 -6.09 4.65 -12.67
CA GLY A 82 -7.25 4.29 -11.86
C GLY A 82 -6.98 4.62 -10.39
N VAL A 83 -8.03 4.74 -9.57
CA VAL A 83 -7.89 5.03 -8.13
C VAL A 83 -8.70 4.04 -7.32
N ARG A 84 -8.11 3.52 -6.24
CA ARG A 84 -8.78 2.70 -5.23
C ARG A 84 -8.40 3.19 -3.83
N VAL A 85 -9.41 3.40 -3.00
CA VAL A 85 -9.22 3.72 -1.59
C VAL A 85 -9.77 2.58 -0.75
N TYR A 86 -8.94 2.06 0.16
CA TYR A 86 -9.31 1.07 1.15
C TYR A 86 -9.19 1.68 2.53
N ILE A 87 -10.20 1.49 3.37
CA ILE A 87 -10.16 1.90 4.77
C ILE A 87 -10.33 0.65 5.63
N ARG A 88 -9.35 0.41 6.49
CA ARG A 88 -9.30 -0.69 7.45
C ARG A 88 -8.97 -0.08 8.82
N GLY A 89 -10.02 0.19 9.58
CA GLY A 89 -9.91 0.87 10.86
C GLY A 89 -9.98 2.37 10.75
N TYR A 90 -10.12 3.00 11.92
CA TYR A 90 -10.32 4.44 12.08
C TYR A 90 -11.70 4.96 11.63
N GLY A 91 -12.15 6.06 12.24
CA GLY A 91 -13.49 6.64 12.02
C GLY A 91 -13.61 7.57 10.81
N LEU A 92 -12.65 7.54 9.88
CA LEU A 92 -12.66 8.41 8.70
C LEU A 92 -13.55 7.79 7.61
N SER A 93 -14.37 8.62 6.99
CA SER A 93 -15.24 8.16 5.90
C SER A 93 -14.43 7.94 4.62
N LYS A 94 -14.77 6.86 3.90
CA LYS A 94 -14.15 6.56 2.59
C LYS A 94 -14.30 7.72 1.61
N SER A 95 -15.48 8.32 1.57
CA SER A 95 -15.76 9.48 0.72
C SER A 95 -14.86 10.69 1.04
N PHE A 96 -14.54 10.92 2.31
CA PHE A 96 -13.62 12.00 2.69
C PHE A 96 -12.23 11.78 2.10
N ILE A 97 -11.68 10.57 2.25
CA ILE A 97 -10.35 10.23 1.71
C ILE A 97 -10.36 10.27 0.18
N GLU A 98 -11.39 9.73 -0.46
CA GLU A 98 -11.54 9.79 -1.92
C GLU A 98 -11.55 11.23 -2.42
N LYS A 99 -12.27 12.15 -1.77
CA LYS A 99 -12.28 13.57 -2.11
C LYS A 99 -10.88 14.20 -2.00
N LEU A 100 -10.12 13.89 -0.95
CA LEU A 100 -8.76 14.39 -0.80
C LEU A 100 -7.84 13.87 -1.92
N VAL A 101 -7.92 12.57 -2.22
CA VAL A 101 -7.12 11.94 -3.28
C VAL A 101 -7.48 12.54 -4.63
N PHE A 102 -8.76 12.64 -4.98
CA PHE A 102 -9.19 13.22 -6.25
C PHE A 102 -8.81 14.69 -6.39
N SER A 103 -8.96 15.48 -5.33
CA SER A 103 -8.51 16.88 -5.35
C SER A 103 -7.00 17.00 -5.56
N CYS A 104 -6.21 16.09 -4.99
CA CYS A 104 -4.77 16.05 -5.26
C CYS A 104 -4.48 15.72 -6.73
N LEU A 105 -5.11 14.68 -7.28
CA LEU A 105 -4.90 14.27 -8.67
C LEU A 105 -5.28 15.38 -9.67
N GLU A 106 -6.37 16.10 -9.39
CA GLU A 106 -6.77 17.26 -10.19
C GLU A 106 -5.70 18.36 -10.18
N LYS A 107 -5.16 18.71 -9.01
CA LYS A 107 -4.05 19.68 -8.88
C LYS A 107 -2.79 19.23 -9.62
N LEU A 108 -2.50 17.93 -9.60
CA LEU A 108 -1.38 17.31 -10.31
C LEU A 108 -1.65 17.13 -11.82
N LYS A 109 -2.83 17.53 -12.33
CA LYS A 109 -3.26 17.37 -13.73
C LYS A 109 -3.26 15.91 -14.21
N VAL A 110 -3.53 14.98 -13.30
CA VAL A 110 -3.59 13.54 -13.57
C VAL A 110 -5.01 13.17 -14.00
N LYS A 111 -5.16 12.52 -15.15
CA LYS A 111 -6.48 12.08 -15.62
C LYS A 111 -6.90 10.79 -14.94
N ILE A 112 -8.03 10.79 -14.26
CA ILE A 112 -8.58 9.56 -13.68
C ILE A 112 -9.17 8.71 -14.81
N ASN A 113 -8.63 7.51 -15.00
CA ASN A 113 -9.13 6.54 -15.97
C ASN A 113 -9.28 5.17 -15.31
N PHE A 114 -10.53 4.77 -15.06
CA PHE A 114 -10.85 3.47 -14.47
C PHE A 114 -10.55 2.29 -15.39
N ALA A 115 -10.27 2.52 -16.68
CA ALA A 115 -9.78 1.50 -17.62
C ALA A 115 -8.25 1.36 -17.61
N SER A 116 -7.52 2.24 -16.90
CA SER A 116 -6.06 2.19 -16.82
C SER A 116 -5.55 0.85 -16.30
N GLY A 117 -4.42 0.40 -16.87
CA GLY A 117 -3.66 -0.74 -16.37
C GLY A 117 -2.98 -0.45 -15.03
N LYS A 118 -2.57 0.80 -14.80
CA LYS A 118 -1.98 1.28 -13.54
C LYS A 118 -3.04 1.91 -12.63
N ILE A 119 -3.02 1.55 -11.35
CA ILE A 119 -3.96 1.99 -10.32
C ILE A 119 -3.18 2.54 -9.12
N LEU A 120 -3.53 3.78 -8.72
CA LEU A 120 -3.17 4.33 -7.42
C LEU A 120 -4.04 3.69 -6.36
N VAL A 121 -3.39 3.06 -5.39
CA VAL A 121 -4.05 2.50 -4.23
C VAL A 121 -3.63 3.29 -2.99
N VAL A 122 -4.64 3.73 -2.23
CA VAL A 122 -4.47 4.36 -0.92
C VAL A 122 -5.13 3.46 0.12
N ASP A 123 -4.31 2.82 0.97
CA ASP A 123 -4.77 2.01 2.09
C ASP A 123 -4.63 2.81 3.39
N VAL A 124 -5.75 3.12 4.03
CA VAL A 124 -5.77 3.61 5.40
C VAL A 124 -5.89 2.40 6.32
N ILE A 125 -4.86 2.12 7.11
CA ILE A 125 -4.82 1.00 8.06
C ILE A 125 -4.49 1.57 9.44
N ARG A 126 -5.49 1.63 10.32
CA ARG A 126 -5.39 2.29 11.63
C ARG A 126 -4.86 3.73 11.52
N ASP A 127 -3.63 3.96 11.95
CA ASP A 127 -2.89 5.21 12.01
C ASP A 127 -1.96 5.44 10.81
N ILE A 128 -1.88 4.46 9.91
CA ILE A 128 -0.99 4.47 8.75
C ILE A 128 -1.79 4.66 7.47
N VAL A 129 -1.25 5.43 6.54
CA VAL A 129 -1.70 5.55 5.15
C VAL A 129 -0.61 5.00 4.23
N GLY A 130 -0.86 3.86 3.61
CA GLY A 130 0.00 3.27 2.59
C GLY A 130 -0.41 3.75 1.20
N ILE A 131 0.55 4.16 0.38
CA ILE A 131 0.33 4.60 -1.00
C ILE A 131 1.13 3.72 -1.94
N SER A 132 0.48 3.19 -2.97
CA SER A 132 1.09 2.29 -3.97
C SER A 132 0.61 2.61 -5.38
N ILE A 133 1.46 2.33 -6.36
CA ILE A 133 1.06 2.21 -7.77
C ILE A 133 1.18 0.75 -8.15
N VAL A 134 0.10 0.15 -8.63
CA VAL A 134 0.04 -1.28 -8.94
C VAL A 134 -0.71 -1.51 -10.24
N ASP A 135 -0.43 -2.64 -10.89
CA ASP A 135 -1.26 -3.10 -12.00
C ASP A 135 -2.66 -3.47 -11.52
N ARG A 136 -3.65 -3.37 -12.41
CA ARG A 136 -5.06 -3.64 -12.12
C ARG A 136 -5.35 -5.00 -11.49
N ARG A 137 -4.56 -6.02 -11.82
CA ARG A 137 -4.67 -7.37 -11.23
C ARG A 137 -4.25 -7.40 -9.75
N ASN A 138 -3.38 -6.47 -9.38
CA ASN A 138 -2.82 -6.26 -8.06
C ASN A 138 -3.38 -4.99 -7.40
N ALA A 139 -4.50 -4.44 -7.89
CA ALA A 139 -5.18 -3.28 -7.31
C ALA A 139 -6.02 -3.63 -6.09
#